data_AF-A0A3B9WYE5-F1
#
_entry.id   AF-A0A3B9WYE5-F1
#
_cell.length_a   1.000
_cell.length_b   1.000
_cell.length_c   1.000
_cell.angle_alpha   90.00
_cell.angle_beta   90.00
_cell.angle_gamma   90.00
#
_symmetry.space_group_name_H-M   'P 1'
#
loop_
_entity.id
_entity.type
_entity.pdbx_description
1 polymer ?
#
loop_
_entity_poly.entity_id
_entity_poly.type
_entity_poly.pdbx_seq_one_letter_code
_entity_poly.pdbx_strand_id
1 'polypeptide(L)'
;MKFKHILIISFAILVISFWNRNELPDKKDMDPQLAVEPIQQMIQLPEFSVNVDGNDYFIQPKYDYELYGMVVSYRVHNSDTGAHLRWGDHLNVADYCVVWSENAFEAHLNEMTFRNQEWTCYYQYPDREVGSS
;
A
#
# COMPACT_ATOMS: atom_id res chain seq x y z
N MET A 1 6.36 -40.25 -10.19
CA MET A 1 6.97 -39.72 -8.95
C MET A 1 6.06 -40.07 -7.78
N LYS A 2 6.51 -40.80 -6.74
CA LYS A 2 5.63 -41.22 -5.62
C LYS A 2 5.22 -40.00 -4.78
N PHE A 3 4.00 -39.98 -4.24
CA PHE A 3 3.44 -38.89 -3.42
C PHE A 3 4.38 -38.41 -2.29
N LYS A 4 5.10 -39.35 -1.64
CA LYS A 4 6.13 -39.05 -0.64
C LYS A 4 7.22 -38.10 -1.14
N HIS A 5 7.66 -38.23 -2.40
CA HIS A 5 8.70 -37.37 -2.96
C HIS A 5 8.17 -35.97 -3.26
N ILE A 6 6.92 -35.86 -3.73
CA ILE A 6 6.25 -34.56 -3.90
C ILE A 6 6.20 -33.84 -2.55
N LEU A 7 5.77 -34.52 -1.48
CA LEU A 7 5.66 -33.93 -0.15
C LEU A 7 7.01 -33.44 0.41
N ILE A 8 8.08 -34.23 0.25
CA ILE A 8 9.42 -33.83 0.66
C ILE A 8 9.92 -32.62 -0.13
N ILE A 9 9.72 -32.61 -1.45
CA ILE A 9 10.13 -31.49 -2.32
C ILE A 9 9.33 -30.24 -1.97
N SER A 10 8.01 -30.34 -1.79
CA SER A 10 7.16 -29.20 -1.38
C SER A 10 7.58 -28.64 -0.02
N PHE A 11 7.91 -29.50 0.95
CA PHE A 11 8.41 -29.05 2.25
C PHE A 11 9.77 -28.36 2.15
N ALA A 12 10.69 -28.89 1.34
CA ALA A 12 11.98 -28.24 1.10
C ALA A 12 11.81 -26.86 0.45
N ILE A 13 10.93 -26.75 -0.56
CA ILE A 13 10.59 -25.45 -1.19
C ILE A 13 10.01 -24.49 -0.15
N LEU A 14 9.06 -24.94 0.68
CA LEU A 14 8.47 -24.11 1.75
C LEU A 14 9.53 -23.57 2.70
N VAL A 15 10.46 -24.41 3.16
CA VAL A 15 11.55 -23.99 4.07
C VAL A 15 12.44 -22.95 3.39
N ILE A 16 12.82 -23.19 2.13
CA ILE A 16 13.63 -22.24 1.34
C ILE A 16 12.89 -20.91 1.16
N SER A 17 11.61 -20.94 0.77
CA SER A 17 10.80 -19.72 0.62
C SER A 17 10.66 -18.96 1.93
N PHE A 18 10.46 -19.66 3.05
CA PHE A 18 10.31 -19.02 4.36
C PHE A 18 11.60 -18.32 4.82
N TRP A 19 12.77 -18.82 4.42
CA TRP A 19 14.07 -18.21 4.71
C TRP A 19 14.33 -16.95 3.88
N ASN A 20 13.90 -16.93 2.62
CA ASN A 20 14.12 -15.81 1.70
C ASN A 20 12.95 -14.81 1.67
N ARG A 21 11.88 -15.02 2.44
CA ARG A 21 10.64 -14.21 2.33
C ARG A 21 10.83 -12.71 2.64
N ASN A 22 11.89 -12.34 3.35
CA ASN A 22 12.18 -10.97 3.77
C ASN A 22 13.27 -10.31 2.91
N GLU A 23 13.81 -11.01 1.91
CA GLU A 23 14.75 -10.40 0.96
C GLU A 23 13.95 -9.57 -0.04
N LEU A 24 14.05 -8.25 0.09
CA LEU A 24 13.46 -7.30 -0.86
C LEU A 24 14.34 -7.23 -2.13
N PRO A 25 13.77 -6.88 -3.31
CA PRO A 25 14.53 -6.64 -4.52
C PRO A 25 15.63 -5.58 -4.30
N ASP A 26 16.75 -5.71 -5.01
CA ASP A 26 17.78 -4.68 -5.00
C ASP A 26 17.19 -3.35 -5.52
N LYS A 27 17.70 -2.21 -5.02
CA LYS A 27 17.28 -0.87 -5.46
C LYS A 27 17.31 -0.71 -6.99
N LYS A 28 18.24 -1.38 -7.68
CA LYS A 28 18.40 -1.37 -9.14
C LYS A 28 17.23 -2.02 -9.89
N ASP A 29 16.47 -2.87 -9.21
CA ASP A 29 15.34 -3.64 -9.77
C ASP A 29 14.00 -2.91 -9.53
N MET A 30 14.01 -1.79 -8.80
CA MET A 30 12.84 -0.96 -8.54
C MET A 30 12.50 -0.08 -9.76
N ASP A 31 11.21 0.21 -9.96
CA ASP A 31 10.76 1.09 -11.04
C ASP A 31 11.34 2.50 -10.85
N PRO A 32 12.08 3.06 -11.84
CA PRO A 32 12.65 4.39 -11.73
C PRO A 32 11.61 5.50 -11.55
N GLN A 33 10.34 5.26 -11.91
CA GLN A 33 9.25 6.22 -11.65
C GLN A 33 8.99 6.42 -10.16
N LEU A 34 9.38 5.49 -9.28
CA LEU A 34 9.30 5.67 -7.83
C LEU A 34 10.13 6.87 -7.34
N ALA A 35 11.13 7.33 -8.11
CA ALA A 35 11.93 8.51 -7.78
C ALA A 35 11.21 9.83 -8.12
N VAL A 36 10.06 9.77 -8.80
CA VAL A 36 9.27 10.95 -9.16
C VAL A 36 8.44 11.37 -7.95
N GLU A 37 8.61 12.63 -7.55
CA GLU A 37 7.78 13.22 -6.49
C GLU A 37 6.29 13.25 -6.89
N PRO A 38 5.36 13.10 -5.94
CA PRO A 38 3.93 13.10 -6.23
C PRO A 38 3.51 14.43 -6.86
N ILE A 39 2.72 14.35 -7.92
CA ILE A 39 2.24 15.51 -8.65
C ILE A 39 0.77 15.72 -8.31
N GLN A 40 0.42 16.92 -7.87
CA GLN A 40 -0.96 17.35 -7.67
C GLN A 40 -1.24 18.55 -8.58
N GLN A 41 -2.19 18.43 -9.49
CA GLN A 41 -2.56 19.50 -10.42
C GLN A 41 -4.00 19.89 -10.23
N MET A 42 -4.29 21.18 -10.17
CA MET A 42 -5.67 21.66 -10.15
C MET A 42 -6.33 21.36 -11.50
N ILE A 43 -7.54 20.81 -11.46
CA ILE A 43 -8.30 20.48 -12.66
C ILE A 43 -9.67 21.11 -12.62
N GLN A 44 -10.29 21.21 -13.79
CA GLN A 44 -11.67 21.62 -13.93
C GLN A 44 -12.42 20.59 -14.78
N LEU A 45 -12.90 19.56 -14.09
CA LEU A 45 -13.76 18.54 -14.68
C LEU A 45 -15.22 18.80 -14.29
N PRO A 46 -16.19 18.38 -15.13
CA PRO A 46 -17.59 18.46 -14.79
C PRO A 46 -17.90 17.72 -13.49
N GLU A 47 -18.77 18.32 -12.68
CA GLU A 47 -19.37 17.67 -11.51
C GLU A 47 -20.25 16.51 -11.97
N PHE A 48 -20.33 15.46 -11.16
CA PHE A 48 -21.14 14.30 -11.47
C PHE A 48 -21.74 13.67 -10.21
N SER A 49 -22.84 12.95 -10.39
CA SER A 49 -23.44 12.14 -9.34
C SER A 49 -23.15 10.66 -9.59
N VAL A 50 -22.94 9.90 -8.52
CA VAL A 50 -22.74 8.45 -8.56
C VAL A 50 -23.48 7.79 -7.40
N ASN A 51 -24.04 6.62 -7.63
CA ASN A 51 -24.63 5.80 -6.58
C ASN A 51 -23.65 4.65 -6.22
N VAL A 52 -23.28 4.53 -4.95
CA VAL A 52 -22.44 3.44 -4.45
C VAL A 52 -23.13 2.82 -3.23
N ASP A 53 -23.37 1.51 -3.29
CA ASP A 53 -24.06 0.74 -2.25
C ASP A 53 -25.39 1.36 -1.79
N GLY A 54 -26.14 1.96 -2.73
CA GLY A 54 -27.42 2.61 -2.46
C GLY A 54 -27.32 4.03 -1.91
N ASN A 55 -26.11 4.57 -1.76
CA ASN A 55 -25.87 5.96 -1.33
C ASN A 55 -25.56 6.85 -2.55
N ASP A 56 -26.28 7.95 -2.68
CA ASP A 56 -26.06 8.95 -3.73
C ASP A 56 -24.98 9.95 -3.30
N TYR A 57 -23.93 10.05 -4.09
CA TYR A 57 -22.83 11.01 -3.92
C TYR A 57 -22.85 12.07 -5.01
N PHE A 58 -22.55 13.30 -4.63
CA PHE A 58 -22.26 14.39 -5.57
C PHE A 58 -20.77 14.74 -5.49
N ILE A 59 -20.07 14.59 -6.61
CA ILE A 59 -18.61 14.71 -6.68
C ILE A 59 -18.24 15.95 -7.48
N GLN A 60 -17.40 16.78 -6.87
CA GLN A 60 -16.73 17.91 -7.52
C GLN A 60 -15.22 17.64 -7.56
N PRO A 61 -14.67 17.21 -8.71
CA PRO A 61 -13.23 17.03 -8.87
C PRO A 61 -12.48 18.35 -8.69
N LYS A 62 -11.44 18.37 -7.87
CA LYS A 62 -10.62 19.57 -7.60
C LYS A 62 -9.18 19.45 -8.09
N TYR A 63 -8.62 18.26 -8.01
CA TYR A 63 -7.25 17.97 -8.37
C TYR A 63 -7.15 16.63 -9.08
N ASP A 64 -6.17 16.54 -9.98
CA ASP A 64 -5.63 15.29 -10.49
C ASP A 64 -4.35 14.95 -9.74
N TYR A 65 -4.14 13.67 -9.45
CA TYR A 65 -3.01 13.19 -8.67
C TYR A 65 -2.28 12.09 -9.43
N GLU A 66 -0.97 12.26 -9.58
CA GLU A 66 -0.07 11.23 -10.09
C GLU A 66 0.94 10.87 -8.99
N LEU A 67 0.96 9.59 -8.61
CA LEU A 67 1.81 9.08 -7.54
C LEU A 67 2.35 7.70 -7.91
N TYR A 68 3.67 7.60 -7.95
CA TYR A 68 4.39 6.34 -8.01
C TYR A 68 4.86 6.00 -6.61
N GLY A 69 4.22 5.03 -5.98
CA GLY A 69 4.52 4.62 -4.62
C GLY A 69 4.70 3.12 -4.48
N MET A 70 5.65 2.70 -3.66
CA MET A 70 5.76 1.32 -3.21
C MET A 70 4.73 1.07 -2.12
N VAL A 71 3.82 0.13 -2.36
CA VAL A 71 2.78 -0.24 -1.39
C VAL A 71 3.40 -1.05 -0.25
N VAL A 72 3.46 -0.46 0.94
CA VAL A 72 4.01 -1.09 2.15
C VAL A 72 2.93 -1.66 3.07
N SER A 73 1.69 -1.22 2.90
CA SER A 73 0.52 -1.84 3.53
C SER A 73 -0.72 -1.48 2.71
N TYR A 74 -1.69 -2.39 2.65
CA TYR A 74 -2.95 -2.21 1.95
C TYR A 74 -4.12 -2.71 2.80
N ARG A 75 -5.22 -1.97 2.81
CA ARG A 75 -6.44 -2.37 3.50
C ARG A 75 -7.68 -1.96 2.73
N VAL A 76 -8.65 -2.85 2.66
CA VAL A 76 -10.00 -2.54 2.22
C VAL A 76 -10.92 -2.56 3.43
N HIS A 77 -11.71 -1.49 3.55
CA HIS A 77 -12.74 -1.33 4.57
C HIS A 77 -14.10 -1.73 4.00
N ASN A 78 -14.98 -2.26 4.83
CA ASN A 78 -16.33 -2.64 4.42
C ASN A 78 -17.37 -1.55 4.74
N SER A 79 -16.94 -0.31 5.03
CA SER A 79 -17.76 0.86 5.44
C SER A 79 -18.77 0.66 6.58
N ASP A 80 -18.88 -0.54 7.15
CA ASP A 80 -19.81 -0.91 8.21
C ASP A 80 -19.24 -0.69 9.62
N THR A 81 -18.01 -0.19 9.71
CA THR A 81 -17.33 0.05 10.99
C THR A 81 -16.53 1.36 10.94
N GLY A 82 -16.09 1.80 12.13
CA GLY A 82 -15.13 2.89 12.25
C GLY A 82 -15.63 4.22 11.70
N ALA A 83 -14.71 4.99 11.12
CA ALA A 83 -14.96 6.33 10.61
C ALA A 83 -15.65 6.32 9.25
N HIS A 84 -15.43 5.31 8.40
CA HIS A 84 -16.21 5.14 7.17
C HIS A 84 -17.71 5.04 7.49
N LEU A 85 -18.10 4.24 8.49
CA LEU A 85 -19.49 4.17 8.95
C LEU A 85 -20.00 5.52 9.47
N ARG A 86 -19.21 6.20 10.31
CA ARG A 86 -19.64 7.49 10.91
C ARG A 86 -19.80 8.60 9.88
N TRP A 87 -19.04 8.55 8.79
CA TRP A 87 -19.04 9.58 7.74
C TRP A 87 -19.88 9.18 6.54
N GLY A 88 -20.42 7.94 6.51
CA GLY A 88 -21.15 7.42 5.35
C GLY A 88 -20.26 7.35 4.10
N ASP A 89 -18.97 7.05 4.27
CA ASP A 89 -18.01 6.96 3.18
C ASP A 89 -17.93 5.53 2.66
N HIS A 90 -18.81 5.24 1.68
CA HIS A 90 -18.84 3.98 0.93
C HIS A 90 -18.07 4.09 -0.39
N LEU A 91 -17.57 5.29 -0.73
CA LEU A 91 -16.87 5.54 -1.97
C LEU A 91 -15.35 5.33 -1.83
N ASN A 92 -14.74 5.79 -0.73
CA ASN A 92 -13.28 5.71 -0.53
C ASN A 92 -12.92 4.61 0.47
N VAL A 93 -13.06 3.34 0.07
CA VAL A 93 -12.93 2.20 0.99
C VAL A 93 -11.57 1.51 0.97
N ALA A 94 -10.71 1.86 0.01
CA ALA A 94 -9.39 1.27 -0.14
C ALA A 94 -8.31 2.24 0.34
N ASP A 95 -7.59 1.84 1.38
CA ASP A 95 -6.46 2.56 1.94
C ASP A 95 -5.15 1.91 1.50
N TYR A 96 -4.31 2.70 0.83
CA TYR A 96 -2.95 2.34 0.44
C TYR A 96 -1.99 3.15 1.30
N CYS A 97 -1.12 2.47 2.05
CA CYS A 97 0.08 3.09 2.59
C CYS A 97 1.21 2.88 1.59
N VAL A 98 1.77 3.99 1.12
CA VAL A 98 2.86 3.97 0.16
C VAL A 98 4.04 4.79 0.67
N VAL A 99 5.24 4.35 0.29
CA VAL A 99 6.47 5.14 0.35
C VAL A 99 6.89 5.50 -1.07
N TRP A 100 7.46 6.67 -1.26
CA TRP A 100 7.87 7.17 -2.57
C TRP A 100 9.17 7.96 -2.47
N SER A 101 9.79 8.25 -3.61
CA SER A 101 11.04 9.02 -3.72
C SER A 101 12.13 8.46 -2.80
N GLU A 102 12.93 9.32 -2.15
CA GLU A 102 14.02 8.93 -1.25
C GLU A 102 13.57 7.89 -0.20
N ASN A 103 12.36 8.01 0.36
CA ASN A 103 11.85 7.05 1.35
C ASN A 103 11.61 5.64 0.79
N ALA A 104 11.43 5.49 -0.52
CA ALA A 104 11.28 4.19 -1.16
C ALA A 104 12.64 3.52 -1.44
N PHE A 105 13.69 4.32 -1.66
CA PHE A 105 15.00 3.81 -2.03
C PHE A 105 15.98 3.75 -0.87
N GLU A 106 15.97 4.71 0.05
CA GLU A 106 17.02 4.86 1.09
C GLU A 106 16.64 4.20 2.41
N ALA A 107 15.34 4.08 2.69
CA ALA A 107 14.86 3.51 3.93
C ALA A 107 15.12 2.00 4.07
N HIS A 108 15.36 1.55 5.31
CA HIS A 108 15.43 0.14 5.68
C HIS A 108 14.02 -0.48 5.79
N LEU A 109 13.26 -0.48 4.69
CA LEU A 109 11.85 -0.88 4.68
C LEU A 109 11.61 -2.31 5.17
N ASN A 110 12.57 -3.21 4.98
CA ASN A 110 12.53 -4.61 5.46
C ASN A 110 12.65 -4.74 6.98
N GLU A 111 13.11 -3.70 7.67
CA GLU A 111 13.29 -3.65 9.13
C GLU A 111 12.14 -2.88 9.81
N MET A 112 11.35 -2.15 9.02
CA MET A 112 10.19 -1.40 9.50
C MET A 112 8.91 -2.25 9.48
N THR A 113 7.98 -1.89 10.36
CA THR A 113 6.62 -2.45 10.38
C THR A 113 5.62 -1.38 9.99
N PHE A 114 4.79 -1.66 8.98
CA PHE A 114 3.76 -0.75 8.48
C PHE A 114 2.36 -1.25 8.82
N ARG A 115 1.45 -0.33 9.14
CA ARG A 115 0.04 -0.63 9.39
C ARG A 115 -0.87 0.50 8.95
N ASN A 116 -1.88 0.16 8.14
CA ASN A 116 -3.00 1.06 7.85
C ASN A 116 -4.05 1.07 8.96
N GLN A 117 -4.51 2.27 9.27
CA GLN A 117 -5.85 2.53 9.81
C GLN A 117 -6.62 3.34 8.77
N GLU A 118 -7.84 3.74 9.10
CA GLU A 118 -8.67 4.61 8.24
C GLU A 118 -7.92 5.91 7.94
N TRP A 119 -7.54 6.08 6.67
CA TRP A 119 -6.80 7.23 6.12
C TRP A 119 -5.44 7.56 6.76
N THR A 120 -4.88 6.66 7.57
CA THR A 120 -3.61 6.91 8.27
C THR A 120 -2.67 5.73 8.14
N CYS A 121 -1.46 5.99 7.62
CA CYS A 121 -0.37 5.03 7.68
C CYS A 121 0.48 5.20 8.93
N TYR A 122 0.61 4.13 9.70
CA TYR A 122 1.53 4.03 10.82
C TYR A 122 2.75 3.22 10.42
N TYR A 123 3.91 3.64 10.90
CA TYR A 123 5.15 2.89 10.78
C TYR A 123 5.88 2.83 12.11
N GLN A 124 6.65 1.77 12.31
CA GLN A 124 7.49 1.56 13.48
C GLN A 124 8.84 1.03 13.02
N TYR A 125 9.89 1.46 13.71
CA TYR A 125 11.26 1.05 13.47
C TYR A 125 11.90 0.58 14.79
N PRO A 126 12.88 -0.35 14.74
CA PRO A 126 13.49 -0.93 15.94
C PRO A 126 14.39 0.07 16.69
N ASP A 127 15.03 1.00 15.98
CA ASP A 127 15.99 1.94 16.54
C ASP A 127 16.15 3.21 15.68
N ARG A 128 16.95 4.15 16.18
CA ARG A 128 17.16 5.46 15.55
C ARG A 128 17.87 5.36 14.20
N GLU A 129 18.75 4.38 14.00
CA GLU A 129 19.50 4.23 12.74
C GLU A 129 18.51 3.96 11.61
N VAL A 130 17.66 2.93 11.80
CA VAL A 130 16.57 2.60 10.88
C VAL A 130 15.55 3.74 10.74
N GLY A 131 15.23 4.45 11.82
CA GLY A 131 14.26 5.55 11.76
C GLY A 131 14.79 6.85 11.13
N SER A 132 16.09 6.93 10.85
CA SER A 132 16.75 8.11 10.29
C SER A 132 17.17 7.96 8.82
N SER A 133 16.97 6.77 8.26
CA SER A 133 17.14 6.46 6.84
C SER A 133 15.99 6.95 5.99
#